data_AF-A0AA92TQ88-F1
#
_entry.id   AF-A0AA92TQ88-F1
#
_cell.length_a   1.000
_cell.length_b   1.000
_cell.length_c   1.000
_cell.angle_alpha   90.00
_cell.angle_beta   90.00
_cell.angle_gamma   90.00
#
_symmetry.space_group_name_H-M   'P 1'
#
loop_
_entity.id
_entity.type
_entity.pdbx_description
1 polymer ?
#
loop_
_entity_poly.entity_id
_entity_poly.type
_entity_poly.pdbx_seq_one_letter_code
_entity_poly.pdbx_strand_id
1 'polypeptide(L)'
;MAVNVSAANKVLKITGTADNPGEPHTRQCFINLKNVQKGKPNVVKFDVYTSSDTEFEIGTEAIDDSQTAHKDQWNNSAVFSYTDGLTITKDRKEVAVHFPGKTTVDCATHKDKLENFEYAASALLLNIGKLPKDAILYIDNVKVYDEEDNLLFSEDFENATVAKYDKTKTAYFLEWQGGANFEIADENATYIPSVDLANLDFSKEDAKAIGGWGKDFKSEIKDGVDVITFTKQEQPYNVQVDFENVYPKGAKIKLTMVAKGSVEGSIKAGLQNPNNYQGCGDFEDINLTTGYQTITKTVSCSGDNAKRLLLNVGQYEGTISIKSVKIEALDVPQETVTISPSGYSTYAAYYPVAYSKLGLKAYTVQLNAEKTGIVMNEVEGVVPAGVAVLLKGTADTDYALTKADGWQNVTSDLKMSDGTITSTAETAVYGLATVNGQDGFYKASKGKTIPVKCAYLEVANSASSAKCFSLGDHSGSTTGITSVKNEAAGNNAPMYNLAGQLVDKGYKGIVIKNGKKIVLK
;
A
#
# COMPACT_ATOMS: atom_id res chain seq x y z
N MET A 1 -11.01 -14.17 12.08
CA MET A 1 -9.81 -13.31 12.12
C MET A 1 -8.78 -14.01 12.95
N ALA A 2 -7.77 -14.59 12.32
CA ALA A 2 -6.46 -14.89 12.86
C ALA A 2 -5.59 -15.18 11.63
N VAL A 3 -4.67 -14.28 11.31
CA VAL A 3 -3.69 -14.44 10.23
C VAL A 3 -2.39 -14.75 10.95
N ASN A 4 -1.91 -15.98 10.87
CA ASN A 4 -0.52 -16.30 11.18
C ASN A 4 0.24 -16.17 9.86
N VAL A 5 0.85 -15.01 9.66
CA VAL A 5 1.77 -14.75 8.56
C VAL A 5 3.07 -15.49 8.89
N SER A 6 3.66 -16.23 7.95
CA SER A 6 5.11 -16.47 8.04
C SER A 6 5.74 -15.12 7.70
N ALA A 7 6.07 -14.33 8.74
CA ALA A 7 6.50 -12.95 8.56
C ALA A 7 7.76 -12.92 7.68
N ALA A 8 7.70 -12.19 6.58
CA ALA A 8 8.88 -11.87 5.81
C ALA A 8 9.85 -11.08 6.72
N ASN A 9 11.14 -11.47 6.74
CA ASN A 9 12.14 -10.77 7.55
C ASN A 9 12.16 -9.29 7.17
N LYS A 10 11.85 -8.40 8.10
CA LYS A 10 11.86 -6.96 7.87
C LYS A 10 13.17 -6.36 8.34
N VAL A 11 13.60 -5.34 7.62
CA VAL A 11 14.84 -4.61 7.89
C VAL A 11 14.59 -3.12 7.78
N LEU A 12 15.43 -2.33 8.46
CA LEU A 12 15.51 -0.91 8.18
C LEU A 12 16.25 -0.73 6.86
N LYS A 13 15.52 -0.29 5.84
CA LYS A 13 16.01 -0.05 4.49
C LYS A 13 16.15 1.44 4.23
N ILE A 14 17.31 1.81 3.69
CA ILE A 14 17.70 3.20 3.42
C ILE A 14 18.12 3.32 1.96
N THR A 15 17.43 4.16 1.19
CA THR A 15 17.71 4.36 -0.24
C THR A 15 18.06 5.81 -0.53
N GLY A 16 19.09 6.08 -1.32
CA GLY A 16 19.34 7.43 -1.85
C GLY A 16 18.32 7.84 -2.92
N THR A 17 17.96 9.12 -3.01
CA THR A 17 17.21 9.67 -4.14
C THR A 17 18.18 10.20 -5.20
N ALA A 18 17.89 9.94 -6.47
CA ALA A 18 18.79 10.25 -7.59
C ALA A 18 18.97 11.76 -7.83
N ASP A 19 18.02 12.58 -7.37
CA ASP A 19 17.93 14.00 -7.69
C ASP A 19 18.69 14.90 -6.67
N ASN A 20 19.07 14.36 -5.51
CA ASN A 20 19.88 15.07 -4.51
C ASN A 20 20.86 14.12 -3.82
N PRO A 21 22.12 14.03 -4.29
CA PRO A 21 23.12 13.12 -3.72
C PRO A 21 23.53 13.49 -2.28
N GLY A 22 23.11 14.66 -1.77
CA GLY A 22 23.47 15.16 -0.45
C GLY A 22 24.94 15.59 -0.33
N GLU A 23 25.27 16.27 0.76
CA GLU A 23 26.65 16.48 1.19
C GLU A 23 27.11 15.28 2.06
N PRO A 24 28.42 15.12 2.31
CA PRO A 24 28.95 13.99 3.10
C PRO A 24 28.38 13.84 4.53
N HIS A 25 27.63 14.82 5.04
CA HIS A 25 27.11 14.86 6.40
C HIS A 25 25.57 15.01 6.46
N THR A 26 24.87 14.97 5.32
CA THR A 26 23.45 15.41 5.28
C THR A 26 22.45 14.30 5.46
N ARG A 27 22.82 13.03 5.65
CA ARG A 27 21.86 11.93 5.80
C ARG A 27 22.10 11.21 7.11
N GLN A 28 21.09 11.21 7.97
CA GLN A 28 21.21 10.64 9.30
C GLN A 28 19.94 9.91 9.71
N CYS A 29 20.12 8.68 10.17
CA CYS A 29 19.05 7.86 10.72
C CYS A 29 19.33 7.58 12.19
N PHE A 30 18.31 7.73 13.02
CA PHE A 30 18.39 7.48 14.44
C PHE A 30 17.60 6.22 14.75
N ILE A 31 18.21 5.26 15.45
CA ILE A 31 17.55 4.04 15.93
C ILE A 31 17.49 4.13 17.45
N ASN A 32 16.28 4.15 18.01
CA ASN A 32 16.08 4.27 19.44
C ASN A 32 16.53 3.00 20.18
N LEU A 33 17.34 3.19 21.22
CA LEU A 33 17.86 2.15 22.09
C LEU A 33 17.14 2.21 23.45
N LYS A 34 16.90 1.05 24.05
CA LYS A 34 16.19 0.95 25.34
C LYS A 34 17.08 0.32 26.40
N ASN A 35 16.67 0.49 27.67
CA ASN A 35 17.32 -0.10 28.84
C ASN A 35 18.80 0.27 29.05
N VAL A 36 19.28 1.32 28.39
CA VAL A 36 20.61 1.91 28.60
C VAL A 36 20.63 2.77 29.86
N GLN A 37 21.78 2.84 30.53
CA GLN A 37 21.95 3.58 31.79
C GLN A 37 22.96 4.72 31.64
N LYS A 38 22.67 5.85 32.30
CA LYS A 38 23.55 7.02 32.30
C LYS A 38 24.91 6.68 32.93
N GLY A 39 25.99 7.04 32.24
CA GLY A 39 27.35 6.83 32.74
C GLY A 39 27.87 5.40 32.61
N LYS A 40 27.05 4.48 32.06
CA LYS A 40 27.42 3.09 31.84
C LYS A 40 27.79 2.84 30.38
N PRO A 41 28.96 2.26 30.08
CA PRO A 41 29.32 1.90 28.72
C PRO A 41 28.41 0.79 28.18
N ASN A 42 28.17 0.79 26.87
CA ASN A 42 27.41 -0.25 26.19
C ASN A 42 28.02 -0.57 24.83
N VAL A 43 27.78 -1.79 24.34
CA VAL A 43 28.16 -2.22 22.98
C VAL A 43 26.88 -2.45 22.19
N VAL A 44 26.77 -1.79 21.04
CA VAL A 44 25.66 -2.00 20.11
C VAL A 44 26.14 -2.88 18.97
N LYS A 45 25.53 -4.05 18.81
CA LYS A 45 25.78 -4.98 17.71
C LYS A 45 24.60 -4.96 16.75
N PHE A 46 24.85 -4.98 15.45
CA PHE A 46 23.79 -5.02 14.45
C PHE A 46 24.31 -5.57 13.13
N ASP A 47 23.41 -6.15 12.34
CA ASP A 47 23.70 -6.57 10.98
C ASP A 47 23.63 -5.37 10.04
N VAL A 48 24.59 -5.29 9.11
CA VAL A 48 24.61 -4.27 8.07
C VAL A 48 25.11 -4.83 6.73
N TYR A 49 24.49 -4.39 5.64
CA TYR A 49 24.90 -4.72 4.27
C TYR A 49 24.31 -3.74 3.26
N THR A 50 24.79 -3.80 2.01
CA THR A 50 24.30 -2.95 0.93
C THR A 50 23.97 -3.74 -0.34
N SER A 51 23.11 -3.19 -1.21
CA SER A 51 22.96 -3.67 -2.59
C SER A 51 24.11 -3.26 -3.52
N SER A 52 24.94 -2.30 -3.12
CA SER A 52 26.05 -1.76 -3.93
C SER A 52 27.18 -2.77 -4.11
N ASP A 53 27.71 -2.86 -5.33
CA ASP A 53 28.94 -3.62 -5.61
C ASP A 53 30.21 -2.83 -5.21
N THR A 54 30.07 -1.55 -4.87
CA THR A 54 31.16 -0.69 -4.37
C THR A 54 30.99 -0.45 -2.87
N GLU A 55 32.05 -0.70 -2.10
CA GLU A 55 32.09 -0.39 -0.67
C GLU A 55 32.07 1.11 -0.39
N PHE A 56 31.51 1.51 0.76
CA PHE A 56 31.46 2.90 1.20
C PHE A 56 31.46 2.97 2.73
N GLU A 57 31.80 4.12 3.30
CA GLU A 57 31.85 4.31 4.75
C GLU A 57 30.63 5.10 5.26
N ILE A 58 30.18 4.75 6.47
CA ILE A 58 29.22 5.54 7.26
C ILE A 58 29.79 5.82 8.64
N GLY A 59 29.42 6.94 9.26
CA GLY A 59 29.75 7.21 10.66
C GLY A 59 28.70 6.65 11.61
N THR A 60 29.10 6.37 12.85
CA THR A 60 28.17 6.05 13.94
C THR A 60 28.40 6.94 15.15
N GLU A 61 27.31 7.32 15.81
CA GLU A 61 27.36 8.18 16.98
C GLU A 61 26.33 7.70 18.02
N ALA A 62 26.65 7.82 19.30
CA ALA A 62 25.64 7.70 20.35
C ALA A 62 24.97 9.04 20.58
N ILE A 63 23.65 9.06 20.79
CA ILE A 63 22.90 10.26 21.19
C ILE A 63 22.22 10.00 22.54
N ASP A 64 22.26 10.96 23.45
CA ASP A 64 21.42 10.98 24.65
C ASP A 64 20.22 11.92 24.46
N ASP A 65 19.15 11.41 23.85
CA ASP A 65 17.90 12.16 23.62
C ASP A 65 17.08 12.39 24.89
N SER A 66 17.38 11.68 25.98
CA SER A 66 16.75 11.93 27.27
C SER A 66 17.22 13.25 27.91
N GLN A 67 18.38 13.76 27.48
CA GLN A 67 18.93 15.01 27.95
C GLN A 67 18.22 16.22 27.32
N THR A 68 17.74 17.12 28.17
CA THR A 68 16.99 18.32 27.74
C THR A 68 17.70 19.64 28.05
N ALA A 69 18.71 19.64 28.91
CA ALA A 69 19.47 20.85 29.28
C ALA A 69 20.56 21.20 28.25
N HIS A 70 21.29 20.20 27.75
CA HIS A 70 22.43 20.40 26.86
C HIS A 70 22.01 20.18 25.41
N LYS A 71 21.78 21.27 24.68
CA LYS A 71 21.29 21.23 23.31
C LYS A 71 22.20 21.96 22.34
N ASP A 72 22.22 21.47 21.10
CA ASP A 72 22.93 22.12 20.01
C ASP A 72 22.16 23.36 19.50
N GLN A 73 22.72 24.03 18.50
CA GLN A 73 22.10 25.22 17.89
C GLN A 73 20.76 24.94 17.18
N TRP A 74 20.43 23.66 16.98
CA TRP A 74 19.21 23.18 16.33
C TRP A 74 18.22 22.57 17.33
N ASN A 75 18.46 22.75 18.64
CA ASN A 75 17.61 22.25 19.72
C ASN A 75 17.56 20.70 19.81
N ASN A 76 18.53 19.99 19.22
CA ASN A 76 18.78 18.56 19.42
C ASN A 76 19.69 18.34 20.63
N SER A 77 19.85 17.09 21.07
CA SER A 77 20.81 16.77 22.13
C SER A 77 22.24 17.09 21.66
N ALA A 78 22.97 17.87 22.46
CA ALA A 78 24.41 18.09 22.26
C ALA A 78 25.26 17.01 22.97
N VAL A 79 24.61 16.01 23.56
CA VAL A 79 25.29 14.94 24.28
C VAL A 79 25.40 13.74 23.36
N PHE A 80 26.53 13.68 22.66
CA PHE A 80 26.83 12.60 21.74
C PHE A 80 28.28 12.10 21.87
N SER A 81 28.55 10.92 21.34
CA SER A 81 29.90 10.35 21.28
C SER A 81 30.15 9.81 19.88
N TYR A 82 31.15 10.38 19.18
CA TYR A 82 31.61 9.87 17.89
C TYR A 82 32.26 8.50 18.07
N THR A 83 32.02 7.62 17.10
CA THR A 83 32.73 6.35 16.98
C THR A 83 33.39 6.25 15.61
N ASP A 84 34.22 5.23 15.41
CA ASP A 84 34.93 5.03 14.15
C ASP A 84 33.96 4.82 12.97
N GLY A 85 34.43 5.11 11.76
CA GLY A 85 33.69 4.84 10.53
C GLY A 85 33.49 3.34 10.31
N LEU A 86 32.31 2.98 9.78
CA LEU A 86 31.97 1.62 9.37
C LEU A 86 32.05 1.50 7.86
N THR A 87 32.97 0.70 7.36
CA THR A 87 32.97 0.28 5.95
C THR A 87 31.78 -0.65 5.70
N ILE A 88 30.97 -0.39 4.70
CA ILE A 88 29.80 -1.17 4.32
C ILE A 88 30.08 -1.96 3.05
N THR A 89 29.73 -3.23 3.07
CA THR A 89 29.95 -4.20 1.99
C THR A 89 28.64 -4.89 1.60
N LYS A 90 28.63 -5.55 0.44
CA LYS A 90 27.48 -6.34 -0.01
C LYS A 90 27.19 -7.55 0.88
N ASP A 91 28.24 -8.11 1.47
CA ASP A 91 28.11 -9.23 2.41
C ASP A 91 27.53 -8.74 3.74
N ARG A 92 26.49 -9.44 4.21
CA ARG A 92 25.95 -9.26 5.56
C ARG A 92 27.04 -9.52 6.59
N LYS A 93 27.23 -8.54 7.46
CA LYS A 93 28.11 -8.66 8.62
C LYS A 93 27.46 -8.05 9.86
N GLU A 94 27.68 -8.70 10.99
CA GLU A 94 27.46 -8.09 12.29
C GLU A 94 28.62 -7.14 12.58
N VAL A 95 28.31 -5.89 12.91
CA VAL A 95 29.27 -4.87 13.36
C VAL A 95 29.02 -4.55 14.82
N ALA A 96 30.05 -4.10 15.53
CA ALA A 96 29.97 -3.69 16.92
C ALA A 96 30.44 -2.24 17.07
N VAL A 97 29.63 -1.43 17.74
CA VAL A 97 29.92 -0.02 18.04
C VAL A 97 29.96 0.15 19.56
N HIS A 98 31.07 0.70 20.05
CA HIS A 98 31.32 0.85 21.49
C HIS A 98 30.99 2.27 21.95
N PHE A 99 30.12 2.37 22.95
CA PHE A 99 29.74 3.64 23.54
C PHE A 99 30.27 3.74 24.98
N PRO A 100 31.19 4.68 25.26
CA PRO A 100 31.91 4.73 26.54
C PRO A 100 31.09 5.24 27.73
N GLY A 101 29.84 5.68 27.53
CA GLY A 101 28.97 6.22 28.59
C GLY A 101 29.42 7.59 29.15
N LYS A 102 30.58 8.10 28.72
CA LYS A 102 31.09 9.45 29.04
C LYS A 102 31.55 10.14 27.77
N THR A 103 31.27 11.44 27.64
CA THR A 103 31.67 12.23 26.48
C THR A 103 32.05 13.65 26.88
N THR A 104 32.54 14.42 25.91
CA THR A 104 32.67 15.87 26.03
C THR A 104 31.42 16.53 25.44
N VAL A 105 30.82 17.44 26.19
CA VAL A 105 29.64 18.20 25.75
C VAL A 105 30.02 19.65 25.55
N ASP A 106 29.80 20.14 24.33
CA ASP A 106 29.86 21.55 23.96
C ASP A 106 28.50 21.92 23.37
N CYS A 107 27.71 22.71 24.10
CA CYS A 107 26.31 22.94 23.77
C CYS A 107 26.04 24.43 23.53
N ALA A 108 25.14 24.74 22.59
CA ALA A 108 24.77 26.13 22.33
C ALA A 108 24.00 26.77 23.49
N THR A 109 23.36 25.94 24.34
CA THR A 109 22.57 26.40 25.50
C THR A 109 23.42 26.81 26.71
N HIS A 110 24.63 26.29 26.86
CA HIS A 110 25.55 26.63 27.95
C HIS A 110 26.94 26.88 27.39
N LYS A 111 27.55 28.04 27.72
CA LYS A 111 28.85 28.45 27.17
C LYS A 111 30.05 27.65 27.71
N ASP A 112 29.82 26.72 28.63
CA ASP A 112 30.87 25.93 29.29
C ASP A 112 30.99 24.55 28.65
N LYS A 113 32.22 24.18 28.29
CA LYS A 113 32.57 22.83 27.84
C LYS A 113 32.60 21.89 29.04
N LEU A 114 31.80 20.82 29.01
CA LEU A 114 31.79 19.80 30.06
C LEU A 114 32.59 18.58 29.61
N GLU A 115 33.64 18.24 30.36
CA GLU A 115 34.44 17.03 30.13
C GLU A 115 33.93 15.88 31.00
N ASN A 116 34.08 14.64 30.51
CA ASN A 116 33.64 13.42 31.20
C ASN A 116 32.15 13.41 31.59
N PHE A 117 31.30 14.08 30.81
CA PHE A 117 29.87 14.12 31.04
C PHE A 117 29.26 12.73 30.85
N GLU A 118 28.64 12.21 31.90
CA GLU A 118 27.96 10.91 31.87
C GLU A 118 26.66 11.01 31.08
N TYR A 119 26.46 10.09 30.14
CA TYR A 119 25.30 10.04 29.26
C TYR A 119 24.74 8.63 29.12
N ALA A 120 23.49 8.50 28.69
CA ALA A 120 22.90 7.23 28.28
C ALA A 120 22.74 7.23 26.75
N ALA A 121 23.32 6.24 26.06
CA ALA A 121 23.21 6.11 24.60
C ALA A 121 21.79 5.67 24.22
N SER A 122 20.83 6.59 24.25
CA SER A 122 19.41 6.32 24.02
C SER A 122 19.03 6.24 22.55
N ALA A 123 19.92 6.64 21.65
CA ALA A 123 19.82 6.32 20.22
C ALA A 123 21.18 6.04 19.60
N LEU A 124 21.19 5.12 18.63
CA LEU A 124 22.28 4.94 17.65
C LEU A 124 21.99 5.86 16.47
N LEU A 125 22.90 6.79 16.20
CA LEU A 125 22.88 7.63 15.01
C LEU A 125 23.77 7.01 13.93
N LEU A 126 23.18 6.73 12.77
CA LEU A 126 23.88 6.36 11.55
C LEU A 126 24.08 7.63 10.72
N ASN A 127 25.32 8.09 10.59
CA ASN A 127 25.71 9.24 9.77
C ASN A 127 26.12 8.74 8.39
N ILE A 128 25.15 8.67 7.48
CA ILE A 128 25.25 7.93 6.22
C ILE A 128 25.94 8.78 5.12
N GLY A 129 25.84 10.10 5.21
CA GLY A 129 26.45 11.00 4.24
C GLY A 129 25.98 10.75 2.80
N LYS A 130 26.93 10.62 1.87
CA LYS A 130 26.63 10.39 0.44
C LYS A 130 26.52 8.89 0.15
N LEU A 131 25.28 8.37 0.07
CA LEU A 131 25.08 7.03 -0.47
C LEU A 131 25.53 7.01 -1.95
N PRO A 132 26.22 5.93 -2.39
CA PRO A 132 26.44 5.70 -3.80
C PRO A 132 25.12 5.70 -4.58
N LYS A 133 25.20 6.05 -5.86
CA LYS A 133 24.03 6.07 -6.73
C LYS A 133 23.41 4.67 -6.78
N ASP A 134 22.10 4.59 -6.61
CA ASP A 134 21.30 3.35 -6.65
C ASP A 134 21.66 2.34 -5.53
N ALA A 135 22.50 2.72 -4.57
CA ALA A 135 22.80 1.90 -3.40
C ALA A 135 21.63 1.91 -2.39
N ILE A 136 21.37 0.74 -1.84
CA ILE A 136 20.46 0.51 -0.73
C ILE A 136 21.30 0.04 0.45
N LEU A 137 21.09 0.64 1.61
CA LEU A 137 21.69 0.23 2.88
C LEU A 137 20.61 -0.47 3.72
N TYR A 138 20.98 -1.60 4.31
CA TYR A 138 20.11 -2.42 5.15
C TYR A 138 20.71 -2.55 6.54
N ILE A 139 19.86 -2.42 7.56
CA ILE A 139 20.21 -2.60 8.97
C ILE A 139 19.21 -3.57 9.58
N ASP A 140 19.72 -4.52 10.36
CA ASP A 140 18.93 -5.58 10.96
C ASP A 140 19.52 -6.00 12.33
N ASN A 141 18.75 -6.73 13.13
CA ASN A 141 19.18 -7.40 14.36
C ASN A 141 19.97 -6.51 15.34
N VAL A 142 19.45 -5.31 15.65
CA VAL A 142 20.10 -4.38 16.58
C VAL A 142 20.00 -4.92 18.00
N LYS A 143 21.13 -5.10 18.67
CA LYS A 143 21.25 -5.60 20.04
C LYS A 143 22.17 -4.71 20.86
N VAL A 144 21.79 -4.46 22.10
CA VAL A 144 22.59 -3.65 23.04
C VAL A 144 23.02 -4.53 24.20
N TYR A 145 24.32 -4.51 24.48
CA TYR A 145 24.95 -5.24 25.57
C TYR A 145 25.61 -4.27 26.56
N ASP A 146 25.63 -4.62 27.83
CA ASP A 146 26.48 -3.95 28.82
C ASP A 146 27.95 -4.46 28.75
N GLU A 147 28.83 -3.94 29.62
CA GLU A 147 30.23 -4.36 29.70
C GLU A 147 30.43 -5.82 30.15
N GLU A 148 29.40 -6.45 30.72
CA GLU A 148 29.40 -7.85 31.18
C GLU A 148 28.80 -8.80 30.13
N ASP A 149 28.58 -8.31 28.90
CA ASP A 149 27.93 -9.02 27.79
C ASP A 149 26.47 -9.44 28.09
N ASN A 150 25.78 -8.79 29.04
CA ASN A 150 24.36 -9.01 29.25
C ASN A 150 23.54 -8.25 28.20
N LEU A 151 22.57 -8.92 27.58
CA LEU A 151 21.65 -8.30 26.62
C LEU A 151 20.67 -7.37 27.34
N LEU A 152 20.70 -6.08 26.99
CA LEU A 152 19.81 -5.05 27.53
C LEU A 152 18.58 -4.82 26.63
N PHE A 153 18.77 -4.84 25.31
CA PHE A 153 17.74 -4.52 24.32
C PHE A 153 18.01 -5.23 23.00
N SER A 154 16.93 -5.60 22.30
CA SER A 154 16.98 -6.15 20.94
C SER A 154 15.84 -5.59 20.08
N GLU A 155 16.12 -5.36 18.80
CA GLU A 155 15.18 -4.95 17.76
C GLU A 155 15.45 -5.76 16.50
N ASP A 156 14.42 -6.45 16.01
CA ASP A 156 14.42 -7.31 14.81
C ASP A 156 13.67 -6.68 13.62
N PHE A 157 13.16 -5.46 13.79
CA PHE A 157 12.41 -4.69 12.80
C PHE A 157 11.06 -5.27 12.33
N GLU A 158 10.62 -6.41 12.85
CA GLU A 158 9.37 -7.08 12.43
C GLU A 158 8.12 -6.24 12.68
N ASN A 159 8.13 -5.53 13.81
CA ASN A 159 7.07 -4.62 14.25
C ASN A 159 7.55 -3.16 14.34
N ALA A 160 8.69 -2.86 13.71
CA ALA A 160 9.28 -1.54 13.77
C ALA A 160 8.46 -0.51 12.99
N THR A 161 8.66 0.75 13.39
CA THR A 161 8.10 1.90 12.70
C THR A 161 9.19 2.93 12.44
N VAL A 162 9.05 3.66 11.34
CA VAL A 162 9.94 4.77 10.98
C VAL A 162 9.14 6.00 10.61
N ALA A 163 9.53 7.16 11.11
CA ALA A 163 8.89 8.42 10.73
C ALA A 163 9.81 9.64 10.85
N LYS A 164 9.42 10.69 10.15
CA LYS A 164 10.07 12.00 10.15
C LYS A 164 9.84 12.72 11.48
N TYR A 165 10.91 13.18 12.13
CA TYR A 165 10.90 13.94 13.40
C TYR A 165 10.17 13.30 14.60
N ASP A 166 9.78 12.04 14.52
CA ASP A 166 9.03 11.37 15.58
C ASP A 166 9.93 10.42 16.36
N LYS A 167 10.51 10.94 17.44
CA LYS A 167 11.38 10.18 18.35
C LYS A 167 10.67 9.07 19.11
N THR A 168 9.36 8.87 18.94
CA THR A 168 8.63 7.75 19.56
C THR A 168 8.68 6.46 18.73
N LYS A 169 9.15 6.55 17.48
CA LYS A 169 9.26 5.41 16.56
C LYS A 169 10.50 4.57 16.81
N THR A 170 10.58 3.39 16.21
CA THR A 170 11.79 2.55 16.29
C THR A 170 12.98 3.29 15.68
N ALA A 171 12.77 3.84 14.48
CA ALA A 171 13.74 4.69 13.81
C ALA A 171 13.12 6.04 13.43
N TYR A 172 13.93 7.08 13.37
CA TYR A 172 13.48 8.40 12.92
C TYR A 172 14.58 9.12 12.13
N PHE A 173 14.17 10.14 11.38
CA PHE A 173 15.07 10.95 10.55
C PHE A 173 14.61 12.41 10.51
N LEU A 174 15.52 13.31 10.10
CA LEU A 174 15.26 14.75 10.03
C LEU A 174 14.90 15.15 8.59
N GLU A 175 13.96 16.08 8.42
CA GLU A 175 13.44 16.49 7.10
C GLU A 175 14.44 17.27 6.26
N TRP A 176 15.26 18.12 6.89
CA TRP A 176 16.19 19.01 6.19
C TRP A 176 17.23 18.25 5.36
N GLN A 177 17.43 16.98 5.68
CA GLN A 177 18.42 16.10 5.06
C GLN A 177 18.17 15.91 3.56
N GLY A 178 16.91 15.77 3.16
CA GLY A 178 16.52 15.42 1.78
C GLY A 178 17.26 14.19 1.24
N GLY A 179 17.07 13.85 -0.03
CA GLY A 179 18.02 12.96 -0.71
C GLY A 179 18.00 11.47 -0.31
N ALA A 180 17.19 11.03 0.66
CA ALA A 180 17.05 9.61 1.02
C ALA A 180 15.66 9.27 1.56
N ASN A 181 15.27 8.01 1.37
CA ASN A 181 14.08 7.42 1.97
C ASN A 181 14.49 6.41 3.04
N PHE A 182 13.71 6.36 4.12
CA PHE A 182 13.87 5.43 5.23
C PHE A 182 12.57 4.66 5.39
N GLU A 183 12.64 3.34 5.29
CA GLU A 183 11.47 2.47 5.37
C GLU A 183 11.78 1.18 6.15
N ILE A 184 10.76 0.62 6.79
CA ILE A 184 10.81 -0.76 7.26
C ILE A 184 10.27 -1.62 6.13
N ALA A 185 11.11 -2.48 5.55
CA ALA A 185 10.80 -3.24 4.35
C ALA A 185 11.24 -4.69 4.47
N ASP A 186 10.58 -5.57 3.72
CA ASP A 186 10.98 -6.97 3.62
C ASP A 186 12.37 -7.05 2.96
N GLU A 187 13.29 -7.75 3.61
CA GLU A 187 14.70 -7.88 3.20
C GLU A 187 14.87 -8.44 1.80
N ASN A 188 14.10 -9.47 1.50
CA ASN A 188 14.12 -10.18 0.23
C ASN A 188 13.10 -9.61 -0.76
N ALA A 189 12.62 -8.38 -0.52
CA ALA A 189 11.75 -7.68 -1.44
C ALA A 189 12.42 -7.63 -2.81
N THR A 190 11.81 -8.33 -3.76
CA THR A 190 12.19 -8.23 -5.16
C THR A 190 11.50 -7.00 -5.74
N TYR A 191 12.15 -6.34 -6.69
CA TYR A 191 11.60 -5.16 -7.35
C TYR A 191 11.41 -5.43 -8.82
N ILE A 192 10.28 -4.99 -9.35
CA ILE A 192 10.03 -4.89 -10.78
C ILE A 192 10.71 -3.59 -11.25
N PRO A 193 11.67 -3.63 -12.19
CA PRO A 193 12.46 -2.46 -12.55
C PRO A 193 11.61 -1.27 -13.01
N SER A 194 10.60 -1.54 -13.84
CA SER A 194 9.64 -0.52 -14.26
C SER A 194 8.28 -1.08 -14.65
N VAL A 195 7.26 -0.23 -14.51
CA VAL A 195 5.92 -0.41 -15.06
C VAL A 195 5.56 0.87 -15.81
N ASP A 196 5.33 0.76 -17.12
CA ASP A 196 4.77 1.87 -17.91
C ASP A 196 3.31 2.11 -17.48
N LEU A 197 3.03 3.33 -17.00
CA LEU A 197 1.68 3.74 -16.57
C LEU A 197 0.99 4.53 -17.68
N ALA A 198 1.69 5.48 -18.30
CA ALA A 198 1.19 6.23 -19.45
C ALA A 198 2.29 6.54 -20.45
N ASN A 199 1.96 6.52 -21.74
CA ASN A 199 2.84 6.92 -22.83
C ASN A 199 2.00 7.60 -23.91
N LEU A 200 1.76 8.89 -23.72
CA LEU A 200 0.90 9.72 -24.57
C LEU A 200 1.78 10.56 -25.51
N ASP A 201 1.54 10.42 -26.80
CA ASP A 201 2.12 11.26 -27.86
C ASP A 201 0.96 11.88 -28.64
N PHE A 202 0.75 13.19 -28.46
CA PHE A 202 -0.41 13.88 -29.03
C PHE A 202 -0.30 14.11 -30.53
N SER A 203 0.83 13.78 -31.16
CA SER A 203 1.00 13.78 -32.61
C SER A 203 0.41 12.54 -33.32
N LYS A 204 0.01 11.51 -32.55
CA LYS A 204 -0.60 10.29 -33.10
C LYS A 204 -2.05 10.50 -33.51
N GLU A 205 -2.47 9.80 -34.56
CA GLU A 205 -3.80 9.95 -35.19
C GLU A 205 -4.95 9.58 -34.25
N ASP A 206 -4.72 8.64 -33.33
CA ASP A 206 -5.69 8.14 -32.34
C ASP A 206 -5.51 8.74 -30.94
N ALA A 207 -4.65 9.77 -30.82
CA ALA A 207 -4.41 10.43 -29.54
C ALA A 207 -5.70 11.06 -28.99
N LYS A 208 -5.87 10.95 -27.67
CA LYS A 208 -6.99 11.57 -26.95
C LYS A 208 -6.47 12.71 -26.09
N ALA A 209 -7.21 13.82 -26.11
CA ALA A 209 -6.95 14.98 -25.26
C ALA A 209 -6.98 14.58 -23.78
N ILE A 210 -6.17 15.25 -22.95
CA ILE A 210 -6.04 14.88 -21.53
C ILE A 210 -7.30 15.29 -20.76
N GLY A 211 -7.76 14.42 -19.86
CA GLY A 211 -8.88 14.70 -18.98
C GLY A 211 -8.54 15.68 -17.84
N GLY A 212 -9.57 16.31 -17.29
CA GLY A 212 -9.44 17.19 -16.14
C GLY A 212 -10.76 17.85 -15.76
N TRP A 213 -10.74 18.66 -14.72
CA TRP A 213 -11.89 19.41 -14.24
C TRP A 213 -11.47 20.78 -13.71
N GLY A 214 -12.46 21.66 -13.56
CA GLY A 214 -12.28 23.00 -13.03
C GLY A 214 -13.04 24.02 -13.87
N LYS A 215 -13.03 25.27 -13.41
CA LYS A 215 -13.74 26.36 -14.07
C LYS A 215 -13.21 26.60 -15.49
N ASP A 216 -14.09 26.44 -16.46
CA ASP A 216 -13.82 26.60 -17.90
C ASP A 216 -12.67 25.70 -18.41
N PHE A 217 -12.41 24.57 -17.74
CA PHE A 217 -11.39 23.61 -18.17
C PHE A 217 -11.73 23.06 -19.56
N LYS A 218 -10.75 23.12 -20.45
CA LYS A 218 -10.83 22.56 -21.79
C LYS A 218 -9.46 22.01 -22.19
N SER A 219 -9.45 20.83 -22.78
CA SER A 219 -8.27 20.20 -23.37
C SER A 219 -8.63 19.77 -24.79
N GLU A 220 -7.80 20.17 -25.77
CA GLU A 220 -8.00 19.89 -27.18
C GLU A 220 -6.67 19.65 -27.88
N ILE A 221 -6.59 18.59 -28.69
CA ILE A 221 -5.43 18.35 -29.54
C ILE A 221 -5.51 19.24 -30.79
N LYS A 222 -4.48 20.06 -31.00
CA LYS A 222 -4.29 20.93 -32.17
C LYS A 222 -2.89 20.73 -32.72
N ASP A 223 -2.78 20.38 -34.00
CA ASP A 223 -1.50 20.19 -34.70
C ASP A 223 -0.50 19.29 -33.95
N GLY A 224 -1.01 18.20 -33.38
CA GLY A 224 -0.21 17.22 -32.63
C GLY A 224 0.18 17.63 -31.21
N VAL A 225 -0.53 18.60 -30.63
CA VAL A 225 -0.26 19.15 -29.29
C VAL A 225 -1.56 19.22 -28.51
N ASP A 226 -1.60 18.70 -27.29
CA ASP A 226 -2.71 18.93 -26.38
C ASP A 226 -2.63 20.33 -25.77
N VAL A 227 -3.66 21.14 -26.00
CA VAL A 227 -3.75 22.53 -25.57
C VAL A 227 -4.80 22.64 -24.47
N ILE A 228 -4.34 23.03 -23.28
CA ILE A 228 -5.15 23.11 -22.07
C ILE A 228 -5.41 24.58 -21.71
N THR A 229 -6.68 24.93 -21.63
CA THR A 229 -7.16 26.28 -21.24
C THR A 229 -8.13 26.18 -20.07
N PHE A 230 -8.12 27.20 -19.21
CA PHE A 230 -8.99 27.29 -18.04
C PHE A 230 -9.03 28.73 -17.52
N THR A 231 -9.98 29.02 -16.63
CA THR A 231 -10.01 30.31 -15.93
C THR A 231 -9.14 30.24 -14.68
N LYS A 232 -8.19 31.16 -14.52
CA LYS A 232 -7.34 31.27 -13.32
C LYS A 232 -8.19 31.28 -12.05
N GLN A 233 -7.79 30.50 -11.06
CA GLN A 233 -8.39 30.35 -9.75
C GLN A 233 -7.45 30.85 -8.65
N GLU A 234 -8.01 31.10 -7.47
CA GLU A 234 -7.23 31.47 -6.28
C GLU A 234 -6.37 30.29 -5.78
N GLN A 235 -6.91 29.07 -5.83
CA GLN A 235 -6.24 27.86 -5.37
C GLN A 235 -5.82 26.99 -6.56
N PRO A 236 -4.61 26.37 -6.52
CA PRO A 236 -4.08 25.64 -7.67
C PRO A 236 -4.86 24.35 -7.98
N TYR A 237 -5.45 23.71 -6.96
CA TYR A 237 -6.23 22.48 -7.10
C TYR A 237 -7.68 22.70 -7.55
N ASN A 238 -8.13 23.95 -7.75
CA ASN A 238 -9.48 24.21 -8.27
C ASN A 238 -9.59 23.96 -9.79
N VAL A 239 -8.46 23.80 -10.48
CA VAL A 239 -8.39 23.29 -11.86
C VAL A 239 -7.29 22.24 -11.91
N GLN A 240 -7.64 21.03 -12.35
CA GLN A 240 -6.74 19.89 -12.31
C GLN A 240 -6.79 19.12 -13.62
N VAL A 241 -5.61 18.74 -14.12
CA VAL A 241 -5.43 17.73 -15.17
C VAL A 241 -5.24 16.39 -14.48
N ASP A 242 -5.93 15.34 -14.90
CA ASP A 242 -5.91 14.04 -14.23
C ASP A 242 -5.37 12.94 -15.15
N PHE A 243 -4.33 12.25 -14.66
CA PHE A 243 -3.85 11.00 -15.22
C PHE A 243 -4.26 9.86 -14.29
N GLU A 244 -5.43 9.29 -14.55
CA GLU A 244 -5.93 8.16 -13.77
C GLU A 244 -5.14 6.88 -14.11
N ASN A 245 -4.64 6.21 -13.09
CA ASN A 245 -3.89 4.96 -13.20
C ASN A 245 -3.90 4.19 -11.86
N VAL A 246 -3.06 3.17 -11.74
CA VAL A 246 -2.75 2.54 -10.45
C VAL A 246 -1.28 2.81 -10.15
N TYR A 247 -1.03 3.74 -9.23
CA TYR A 247 0.32 4.12 -8.84
C TYR A 247 0.78 3.21 -7.70
N PRO A 248 1.77 2.32 -7.90
CA PRO A 248 2.16 1.35 -6.87
C PRO A 248 2.75 2.04 -5.65
N LYS A 249 2.22 1.74 -4.46
CA LYS A 249 2.82 2.18 -3.20
C LYS A 249 4.25 1.63 -3.07
N GLY A 250 5.16 2.47 -2.61
CA GLY A 250 6.60 2.17 -2.47
C GLY A 250 7.40 2.36 -3.75
N ALA A 251 6.75 2.56 -4.91
CA ALA A 251 7.44 2.84 -6.17
C ALA A 251 7.82 4.33 -6.30
N LYS A 252 8.83 4.60 -7.12
CA LYS A 252 9.20 5.94 -7.57
C LYS A 252 8.45 6.27 -8.86
N ILE A 253 7.51 7.19 -8.81
CA ILE A 253 6.74 7.63 -9.97
C ILE A 253 7.50 8.73 -10.69
N LYS A 254 7.85 8.49 -11.95
CA LYS A 254 8.54 9.42 -12.83
C LYS A 254 7.58 9.98 -13.86
N LEU A 255 7.39 11.29 -13.85
CA LEU A 255 6.68 12.06 -14.87
C LEU A 255 7.68 12.71 -15.81
N THR A 256 7.56 12.43 -17.11
CA THR A 256 8.29 13.11 -18.18
C THR A 256 7.31 13.76 -19.13
N MET A 257 7.42 15.06 -19.38
CA MET A 257 6.54 15.78 -20.30
C MET A 257 7.31 16.73 -21.20
N VAL A 258 6.91 16.82 -22.46
CA VAL A 258 7.39 17.88 -23.37
C VAL A 258 6.33 18.95 -23.43
N ALA A 259 6.55 20.06 -22.72
CA ALA A 259 5.51 21.07 -22.52
C ALA A 259 6.06 22.49 -22.52
N LYS A 260 5.14 23.44 -22.71
CA LYS A 260 5.37 24.88 -22.56
C LYS A 260 4.14 25.58 -22.02
N GLY A 261 4.37 26.79 -21.54
CA GLY A 261 3.36 27.77 -21.21
C GLY A 261 3.15 28.82 -22.30
N SER A 262 2.02 29.53 -22.27
CA SER A 262 1.88 30.79 -23.01
C SER A 262 2.63 31.95 -22.35
N VAL A 263 2.90 31.83 -21.05
CA VAL A 263 3.72 32.74 -20.24
C VAL A 263 4.66 31.90 -19.37
N GLU A 264 5.68 32.51 -18.77
CA GLU A 264 6.48 31.80 -17.76
C GLU A 264 5.70 31.64 -16.46
N GLY A 265 5.93 30.53 -15.74
CA GLY A 265 5.28 30.28 -14.46
C GLY A 265 5.53 28.86 -13.97
N SER A 266 4.87 28.46 -12.88
CA SER A 266 4.96 27.11 -12.35
C SER A 266 3.59 26.49 -12.10
N ILE A 267 3.53 25.17 -12.13
CA ILE A 267 2.37 24.36 -11.72
C ILE A 267 2.81 23.32 -10.70
N LYS A 268 1.87 22.85 -9.87
CA LYS A 268 2.13 21.79 -8.89
C LYS A 268 1.62 20.46 -9.41
N ALA A 269 2.23 19.35 -8.97
CA ALA A 269 1.73 18.01 -9.26
C ALA A 269 1.77 17.13 -8.01
N GLY A 270 0.85 16.18 -7.91
CA GLY A 270 0.80 15.24 -6.78
C GLY A 270 -0.01 13.98 -7.08
N LEU A 271 0.30 12.92 -6.36
CA LEU A 271 -0.45 11.68 -6.35
C LEU A 271 -1.59 11.77 -5.33
N GLN A 272 -2.74 11.18 -5.64
CA GLN A 272 -3.91 11.23 -4.75
C GLN A 272 -4.69 9.91 -4.73
N ASN A 273 -5.15 9.52 -3.53
CA ASN A 273 -6.20 8.51 -3.36
C ASN A 273 -7.58 9.16 -3.58
N PRO A 274 -8.36 8.75 -4.58
CA PRO A 274 -9.64 9.37 -4.91
C PRO A 274 -10.76 9.10 -3.89
N ASN A 275 -10.62 8.09 -3.02
CA ASN A 275 -11.66 7.75 -2.04
C ASN A 275 -11.78 8.81 -0.94
N ASN A 276 -10.66 9.37 -0.51
CA ASN A 276 -10.55 10.27 0.64
C ASN A 276 -9.78 11.55 0.33
N TYR A 277 -9.35 11.73 -0.92
CA TYR A 277 -8.53 12.86 -1.40
C TYR A 277 -7.16 12.99 -0.72
N GLN A 278 -6.70 11.94 -0.04
CA GLN A 278 -5.40 11.94 0.64
C GLN A 278 -4.27 12.02 -0.38
N GLY A 279 -3.31 12.91 -0.12
CA GLY A 279 -2.06 12.99 -0.89
C GLY A 279 -1.21 11.74 -0.70
N CYS A 280 -0.67 11.21 -1.79
CA CYS A 280 0.16 10.00 -1.83
C CYS A 280 1.58 10.29 -2.31
N GLY A 281 1.96 11.57 -2.43
CA GLY A 281 3.28 12.02 -2.85
C GLY A 281 3.15 13.31 -3.64
N ASP A 282 3.89 14.35 -3.25
CA ASP A 282 3.93 15.64 -3.95
C ASP A 282 5.20 15.76 -4.77
N PHE A 283 5.07 16.11 -6.05
CA PHE A 283 6.20 16.44 -6.90
C PHE A 283 6.72 17.84 -6.56
N GLU A 284 8.00 18.08 -6.84
CA GLU A 284 8.49 19.45 -6.93
C GLU A 284 7.74 20.26 -7.99
N ASP A 285 7.72 21.57 -7.82
CA ASP A 285 7.13 22.51 -8.77
C ASP A 285 7.65 22.28 -10.20
N ILE A 286 6.72 22.28 -11.16
CA ILE A 286 6.99 22.15 -12.58
C ILE A 286 7.02 23.56 -13.18
N ASN A 287 8.22 24.04 -13.51
CA ASN A 287 8.40 25.32 -14.16
C ASN A 287 8.12 25.21 -15.66
N LEU A 288 7.28 26.09 -16.19
CA LEU A 288 6.96 26.23 -17.61
C LEU A 288 7.59 27.50 -18.16
N THR A 289 8.26 27.38 -19.30
CA THR A 289 8.74 28.51 -20.10
C THR A 289 7.85 28.68 -21.34
N THR A 290 8.06 29.77 -22.09
CA THR A 290 7.34 30.01 -23.35
C THR A 290 7.84 29.13 -24.51
N GLY A 291 8.98 28.44 -24.32
CA GLY A 291 9.53 27.44 -25.24
C GLY A 291 9.18 26.01 -24.80
N TYR A 292 9.14 25.08 -25.75
CA TYR A 292 9.01 23.66 -25.40
C TYR A 292 10.28 23.17 -24.72
N GLN A 293 10.09 22.47 -23.60
CA GLN A 293 11.16 21.84 -22.84
C GLN A 293 10.74 20.44 -22.41
N THR A 294 11.72 19.57 -22.22
CA THR A 294 11.50 18.27 -21.59
C THR A 294 11.64 18.44 -20.09
N ILE A 295 10.56 18.23 -19.37
CA ILE A 295 10.50 18.30 -17.91
C ILE A 295 10.45 16.87 -17.39
N THR A 296 11.32 16.53 -16.45
CA THR A 296 11.30 15.25 -15.74
C THR A 296 11.23 15.52 -14.25
N LYS A 297 10.24 14.92 -13.56
CA LYS A 297 10.08 14.99 -12.11
C LYS A 297 9.82 13.60 -11.55
N THR A 298 10.28 13.35 -10.32
CA THR A 298 10.03 12.09 -9.62
C THR A 298 9.43 12.32 -8.25
N VAL A 299 8.67 11.34 -7.75
CA VAL A 299 8.16 11.31 -6.38
C VAL A 299 7.99 9.86 -5.91
N SER A 300 8.17 9.60 -4.62
CA SER A 300 7.84 8.30 -4.02
C SER A 300 6.33 8.22 -3.74
N CYS A 301 5.67 7.13 -4.17
CA CYS A 301 4.26 6.90 -3.84
C CYS A 301 4.13 6.30 -2.44
N SER A 302 3.53 7.04 -1.51
CA SER A 302 3.42 6.64 -0.10
C SER A 302 2.06 6.01 0.27
N GLY A 303 1.05 6.15 -0.59
CA GLY A 303 -0.32 5.78 -0.28
C GLY A 303 -0.83 4.56 -1.05
N ASP A 304 -1.66 3.76 -0.39
CA ASP A 304 -2.50 2.76 -1.05
C ASP A 304 -3.62 3.42 -1.86
N ASN A 305 -4.07 2.73 -2.93
CA ASN A 305 -5.12 3.22 -3.83
C ASN A 305 -4.81 4.62 -4.40
N ALA A 306 -3.53 4.99 -4.52
CA ALA A 306 -3.11 6.15 -5.29
C ALA A 306 -3.50 5.92 -6.76
N LYS A 307 -4.52 6.64 -7.21
CA LYS A 307 -5.08 6.43 -8.56
C LYS A 307 -5.04 7.64 -9.46
N ARG A 308 -4.69 8.81 -8.91
CA ARG A 308 -4.63 10.06 -9.67
C ARG A 308 -3.23 10.63 -9.57
N LEU A 309 -2.66 11.00 -10.71
CA LEU A 309 -1.62 12.03 -10.77
C LEU A 309 -2.29 13.29 -11.26
N LEU A 310 -2.29 14.31 -10.41
CA LEU A 310 -2.98 15.57 -10.66
C LEU A 310 -1.97 16.66 -10.95
N LEU A 311 -2.12 17.35 -12.09
CA LEU A 311 -1.47 18.65 -12.30
C LEU A 311 -2.43 19.73 -11.81
N ASN A 312 -2.06 20.41 -10.72
CA ASN A 312 -2.81 21.51 -10.12
C ASN A 312 -2.46 22.81 -10.85
N VAL A 313 -3.22 23.11 -11.91
CA VAL A 313 -2.94 24.19 -12.86
C VAL A 313 -3.68 25.49 -12.55
N GLY A 314 -4.60 25.49 -11.57
CA GLY A 314 -5.55 26.58 -11.36
C GLY A 314 -4.95 27.98 -11.17
N GLN A 315 -3.73 28.11 -10.64
CA GLN A 315 -3.09 29.42 -10.43
C GLN A 315 -2.27 29.91 -11.63
N TYR A 316 -2.04 29.06 -12.64
CA TYR A 316 -1.19 29.40 -13.78
C TYR A 316 -1.88 30.43 -14.69
N GLU A 317 -1.15 31.49 -15.07
CA GLU A 317 -1.69 32.66 -15.77
C GLU A 317 -1.67 32.51 -17.30
N GLY A 318 -2.12 31.37 -17.82
CA GLY A 318 -2.05 31.14 -19.25
C GLY A 318 -2.57 29.81 -19.74
N THR A 319 -2.26 29.52 -21.00
CA THR A 319 -2.52 28.24 -21.67
C THR A 319 -1.31 27.33 -21.50
N ILE A 320 -1.55 26.04 -21.29
CA ILE A 320 -0.50 25.02 -21.23
C ILE A 320 -0.57 24.20 -22.53
N SER A 321 0.58 23.93 -23.15
CA SER A 321 0.67 23.12 -24.36
C SER A 321 1.60 21.94 -24.11
N ILE A 322 1.11 20.72 -24.35
CA ILE A 322 1.82 19.47 -24.08
C ILE A 322 1.92 18.66 -25.38
N LYS A 323 3.13 18.27 -25.77
CA LYS A 323 3.38 17.39 -26.93
C LYS A 323 3.31 15.91 -26.55
N SER A 324 3.83 15.57 -25.39
CA SER A 324 3.87 14.19 -24.92
C SER A 324 3.95 14.12 -23.40
N VAL A 325 3.49 12.99 -22.86
CA VAL A 325 3.57 12.63 -21.44
C VAL A 325 3.98 11.16 -21.34
N LYS A 326 5.03 10.88 -20.57
CA LYS A 326 5.41 9.53 -20.14
C LYS A 326 5.35 9.46 -18.63
N ILE A 327 4.67 8.45 -18.10
CA ILE A 327 4.60 8.17 -16.68
C ILE A 327 5.05 6.73 -16.47
N GLU A 328 6.05 6.56 -15.60
CA GLU A 328 6.65 5.28 -15.27
C GLU A 328 6.65 5.11 -13.75
N ALA A 329 6.30 3.92 -13.25
CA ALA A 329 6.64 3.52 -11.90
C ALA A 329 7.95 2.74 -11.94
N LEU A 330 8.97 3.23 -11.24
CA LEU A 330 10.29 2.62 -11.12
C LEU A 330 10.42 1.95 -9.75
N ASP A 331 11.30 0.95 -9.66
CA ASP A 331 11.61 0.26 -8.42
C ASP A 331 10.33 -0.24 -7.73
N VAL A 332 9.43 -0.87 -8.49
CA VAL A 332 8.10 -1.26 -8.00
C VAL A 332 8.23 -2.47 -7.08
N PRO A 333 7.84 -2.40 -5.80
CA PRO A 333 7.93 -3.53 -4.88
C PRO A 333 7.11 -4.71 -5.40
N GLN A 334 7.71 -5.90 -5.44
CA GLN A 334 6.97 -7.12 -5.73
C GLN A 334 6.01 -7.42 -4.58
N GLU A 335 4.77 -7.68 -4.94
CA GLU A 335 3.69 -7.98 -4.02
C GLU A 335 3.60 -9.48 -3.74
N THR A 336 3.19 -9.81 -2.52
CA THR A 336 2.85 -11.18 -2.11
C THR A 336 1.38 -11.22 -1.72
N VAL A 337 0.70 -12.32 -2.07
CA VAL A 337 -0.65 -12.62 -1.59
C VAL A 337 -0.66 -13.95 -0.85
N THR A 338 -1.26 -13.95 0.33
CA THR A 338 -1.52 -15.16 1.12
C THR A 338 -2.91 -15.67 0.84
N ILE A 339 -3.04 -16.95 0.49
CA ILE A 339 -4.34 -17.61 0.39
C ILE A 339 -4.78 -18.03 1.79
N SER A 340 -5.99 -17.60 2.19
CA SER A 340 -6.50 -17.87 3.52
C SER A 340 -6.75 -19.37 3.78
N PRO A 341 -6.97 -19.80 5.04
CA PRO A 341 -7.24 -21.20 5.37
C PRO A 341 -8.41 -21.82 4.61
N SER A 342 -9.36 -21.02 4.11
CA SER A 342 -10.49 -21.53 3.33
C SER A 342 -10.13 -21.85 1.87
N GLY A 343 -8.91 -21.54 1.44
CA GLY A 343 -8.47 -21.64 0.05
C GLY A 343 -8.90 -20.45 -0.82
N TYR A 344 -9.55 -19.44 -0.23
CA TYR A 344 -9.97 -18.21 -0.93
C TYR A 344 -9.39 -16.95 -0.29
N SER A 345 -8.95 -16.01 -1.12
CA SER A 345 -8.56 -14.65 -0.72
C SER A 345 -9.05 -13.64 -1.75
N THR A 346 -9.13 -12.37 -1.40
CA THR A 346 -9.34 -11.29 -2.39
C THR A 346 -8.09 -10.44 -2.50
N TYR A 347 -7.81 -9.94 -3.70
CA TYR A 347 -6.63 -9.10 -3.91
C TYR A 347 -6.82 -8.16 -5.10
N ALA A 348 -6.16 -7.02 -5.04
CA ALA A 348 -5.96 -6.11 -6.17
C ALA A 348 -4.48 -5.72 -6.23
N ALA A 349 -3.77 -6.23 -7.23
CA ALA A 349 -2.35 -5.93 -7.44
C ALA A 349 -2.17 -4.55 -8.09
N TYR A 350 -1.06 -3.88 -7.85
CA TYR A 350 -0.74 -2.58 -8.47
C TYR A 350 -0.21 -2.69 -9.90
N TYR A 351 0.07 -3.89 -10.37
CA TYR A 351 0.54 -4.17 -11.73
C TYR A 351 -0.22 -5.37 -12.31
N PRO A 352 -0.17 -5.58 -13.64
CA PRO A 352 -0.85 -6.71 -14.27
C PRO A 352 -0.27 -8.05 -13.82
N VAL A 353 -1.12 -9.04 -13.53
CA VAL A 353 -0.71 -10.37 -13.03
C VAL A 353 -1.43 -11.49 -13.78
N ALA A 354 -0.69 -12.51 -14.21
CA ALA A 354 -1.23 -13.75 -14.76
C ALA A 354 -1.31 -14.82 -13.66
N TYR A 355 -2.35 -14.78 -12.83
CA TYR A 355 -2.50 -15.67 -11.67
C TYR A 355 -2.44 -17.17 -12.03
N SER A 356 -2.95 -17.55 -13.20
CA SER A 356 -2.91 -18.92 -13.72
C SER A 356 -1.49 -19.48 -13.82
N LYS A 357 -0.48 -18.64 -14.12
CA LYS A 357 0.94 -19.05 -14.17
C LYS A 357 1.55 -19.30 -12.79
N LEU A 358 0.90 -18.83 -11.73
CA LEU A 358 1.32 -18.99 -10.34
C LEU A 358 0.60 -20.17 -9.65
N GLY A 359 -0.21 -20.94 -10.39
CA GLY A 359 -1.04 -22.01 -9.81
C GLY A 359 -2.29 -21.52 -9.08
N LEU A 360 -2.65 -20.24 -9.26
CA LEU A 360 -3.85 -19.63 -8.70
C LEU A 360 -4.96 -19.54 -9.75
N LYS A 361 -6.21 -19.67 -9.31
CA LYS A 361 -7.38 -19.27 -10.11
C LYS A 361 -7.85 -17.90 -9.68
N ALA A 362 -8.11 -17.01 -10.63
CA ALA A 362 -8.68 -15.70 -10.36
C ALA A 362 -10.09 -15.61 -10.92
N TYR A 363 -11.00 -15.00 -10.17
CA TYR A 363 -12.39 -14.78 -10.55
C TYR A 363 -12.75 -13.31 -10.44
N THR A 364 -13.38 -12.76 -11.47
CA THR A 364 -14.18 -11.54 -11.29
C THR A 364 -15.49 -11.91 -10.61
N VAL A 365 -16.02 -10.98 -9.81
CA VAL A 365 -17.30 -11.17 -9.13
C VAL A 365 -18.24 -10.08 -9.58
N GLN A 366 -19.45 -10.45 -9.99
CA GLN A 366 -20.52 -9.53 -10.36
C GLN A 366 -21.73 -9.79 -9.50
N LEU A 367 -22.40 -8.74 -9.03
CA LEU A 367 -23.70 -8.86 -8.37
C LEU A 367 -24.75 -9.23 -9.42
N ASN A 368 -25.68 -10.14 -9.07
CA ASN A 368 -26.85 -10.36 -9.93
C ASN A 368 -27.75 -9.10 -9.96
N ALA A 369 -28.65 -9.03 -10.95
CA ALA A 369 -29.54 -7.89 -11.14
C ALA A 369 -30.36 -7.58 -9.88
N GLU A 370 -30.76 -8.60 -9.12
CA GLU A 370 -31.54 -8.47 -7.89
C GLU A 370 -30.68 -8.14 -6.65
N LYS A 371 -29.34 -8.13 -6.77
CA LYS A 371 -28.38 -7.92 -5.68
C LYS A 371 -28.59 -8.86 -4.48
N THR A 372 -29.01 -10.09 -4.75
CA THR A 372 -29.24 -11.17 -3.78
C THR A 372 -28.20 -12.29 -3.88
N GLY A 373 -27.39 -12.29 -4.94
CA GLY A 373 -26.37 -13.29 -5.23
C GLY A 373 -25.22 -12.70 -6.03
N ILE A 374 -24.22 -13.53 -6.30
CA ILE A 374 -23.06 -13.16 -7.12
C ILE A 374 -22.84 -14.19 -8.23
N VAL A 375 -22.24 -13.74 -9.32
CA VAL A 375 -21.73 -14.56 -10.41
C VAL A 375 -20.21 -14.43 -10.41
N MET A 376 -19.52 -15.56 -10.46
CA MET A 376 -18.05 -15.62 -10.53
C MET A 376 -17.63 -16.07 -11.92
N ASN A 377 -16.78 -15.29 -12.59
CA ASN A 377 -16.23 -15.65 -13.91
C ASN A 377 -14.72 -15.82 -13.80
N GLU A 378 -14.21 -16.99 -14.18
CA GLU A 378 -12.77 -17.28 -14.14
C GLU A 378 -12.03 -16.42 -15.18
N VAL A 379 -10.87 -15.90 -14.79
CA VAL A 379 -9.98 -15.13 -15.64
C VAL A 379 -8.71 -15.95 -15.86
N GLU A 380 -8.61 -16.58 -17.03
CA GLU A 380 -7.44 -17.40 -17.38
C GLU A 380 -6.21 -16.55 -17.78
N GLY A 381 -6.45 -15.34 -18.31
CA GLY A 381 -5.44 -14.40 -18.78
C GLY A 381 -4.86 -13.47 -17.71
N VAL A 382 -4.33 -12.32 -18.16
CA VAL A 382 -3.71 -11.29 -17.32
C VAL A 382 -4.75 -10.40 -16.63
N VAL A 383 -4.87 -10.44 -15.32
CA VAL A 383 -5.71 -9.46 -14.59
C VAL A 383 -4.97 -8.10 -14.61
N PRO A 384 -5.58 -7.01 -15.11
CA PRO A 384 -4.95 -5.69 -15.13
C PRO A 384 -4.71 -5.13 -13.72
N ALA A 385 -3.77 -4.18 -13.62
CA ALA A 385 -3.51 -3.44 -12.39
C ALA A 385 -4.79 -2.83 -11.80
N GLY A 386 -4.94 -2.94 -10.48
CA GLY A 386 -6.05 -2.38 -9.69
C GLY A 386 -7.40 -3.08 -9.86
N VAL A 387 -7.51 -4.07 -10.76
CA VAL A 387 -8.72 -4.89 -10.88
C VAL A 387 -8.74 -5.88 -9.72
N ALA A 388 -9.77 -5.78 -8.89
CA ALA A 388 -9.94 -6.64 -7.73
C ALA A 388 -10.58 -7.97 -8.11
N VAL A 389 -9.98 -9.07 -7.65
CA VAL A 389 -10.39 -10.44 -7.95
C VAL A 389 -10.51 -11.29 -6.68
N LEU A 390 -11.34 -12.33 -6.77
CA LEU A 390 -11.34 -13.45 -5.83
C LEU A 390 -10.32 -14.50 -6.32
N LEU A 391 -9.37 -14.85 -5.48
CA LEU A 391 -8.34 -15.84 -5.74
C LEU A 391 -8.70 -17.15 -5.06
N LYS A 392 -8.43 -18.27 -5.75
CA LYS A 392 -8.48 -19.62 -5.20
C LYS A 392 -7.12 -20.29 -5.36
N GLY A 393 -6.61 -20.88 -4.30
CA GLY A 393 -5.31 -21.57 -4.29
C GLY A 393 -5.15 -22.53 -3.12
N THR A 394 -3.93 -23.02 -2.92
CA THR A 394 -3.58 -23.81 -1.73
C THR A 394 -3.72 -22.95 -0.48
N ALA A 395 -4.46 -23.46 0.51
CA ALA A 395 -4.65 -22.79 1.80
C ALA A 395 -3.32 -22.50 2.50
N ASP A 396 -3.27 -21.41 3.28
CA ASP A 396 -2.14 -21.00 4.10
C ASP A 396 -0.81 -20.91 3.33
N THR A 397 -0.89 -20.50 2.06
CA THR A 397 0.26 -20.44 1.16
C THR A 397 0.43 -19.03 0.60
N ASP A 398 1.69 -18.57 0.61
CA ASP A 398 2.11 -17.29 0.03
C ASP A 398 2.49 -17.46 -1.45
N TYR A 399 2.07 -16.49 -2.26
CA TYR A 399 2.39 -16.42 -3.68
C TYR A 399 3.00 -15.07 -3.99
N ALA A 400 4.25 -15.06 -4.41
CA ALA A 400 4.91 -13.87 -4.94
C ALA A 400 4.34 -13.55 -6.34
N LEU A 401 3.76 -12.37 -6.48
CA LEU A 401 3.06 -11.95 -7.70
C LEU A 401 4.05 -11.37 -8.70
N THR A 402 4.30 -12.08 -9.79
CA THR A 402 5.14 -11.57 -10.88
C THR A 402 4.34 -10.67 -11.82
N LYS A 403 4.91 -9.54 -12.25
CA LYS A 403 4.35 -8.73 -13.33
C LYS A 403 4.19 -9.58 -14.59
N ALA A 404 3.03 -9.49 -15.20
CA ALA A 404 2.74 -10.07 -16.51
C ALA A 404 2.74 -8.98 -17.60
N ASP A 405 3.13 -9.39 -18.80
CA ASP A 405 2.95 -8.58 -20.01
C ASP A 405 1.62 -8.94 -20.70
N GLY A 406 1.09 -7.97 -21.44
CA GLY A 406 -0.18 -8.09 -22.15
C GLY A 406 -1.34 -7.39 -21.43
N TRP A 407 -2.48 -7.35 -22.12
CA TRP A 407 -3.68 -6.67 -21.65
C TRP A 407 -4.92 -7.47 -22.04
N GLN A 408 -5.91 -7.48 -21.14
CA GLN A 408 -7.27 -7.90 -21.45
C GLN A 408 -8.24 -7.03 -20.68
N ASN A 409 -9.42 -6.82 -21.25
CA ASN A 409 -10.48 -6.08 -20.57
C ASN A 409 -11.12 -6.98 -19.50
N VAL A 410 -10.90 -6.67 -18.22
CA VAL A 410 -11.44 -7.43 -17.09
C VAL A 410 -12.23 -6.50 -16.19
N THR A 411 -13.50 -6.81 -15.98
CA THR A 411 -14.41 -6.00 -15.17
C THR A 411 -14.97 -6.83 -14.02
N SER A 412 -14.97 -6.24 -12.82
CA SER A 412 -15.41 -6.86 -11.57
C SER A 412 -16.18 -5.81 -10.76
N ASP A 413 -17.23 -6.22 -10.05
CA ASP A 413 -17.91 -5.37 -9.06
C ASP A 413 -17.14 -5.28 -7.74
N LEU A 414 -16.10 -6.11 -7.59
CA LEU A 414 -15.16 -5.97 -6.48
C LEU A 414 -14.39 -4.67 -6.59
N LYS A 415 -14.26 -4.00 -5.46
CA LYS A 415 -13.45 -2.79 -5.29
C LYS A 415 -12.30 -3.07 -4.35
N MET A 416 -11.15 -2.46 -4.62
CA MET A 416 -9.99 -2.49 -3.74
C MET A 416 -10.24 -1.62 -2.50
N SER A 417 -9.93 -2.14 -1.31
CA SER A 417 -9.90 -1.35 -0.08
C SER A 417 -8.54 -0.68 0.13
N ASP A 418 -8.56 0.56 0.59
CA ASP A 418 -7.40 1.31 1.09
C ASP A 418 -7.22 1.17 2.62
N GLY A 419 -7.98 0.27 3.26
CA GLY A 419 -7.96 0.07 4.71
C GLY A 419 -8.95 0.94 5.49
N THR A 420 -9.63 1.90 4.83
CA THR A 420 -10.58 2.82 5.47
C THR A 420 -12.04 2.48 5.22
N ILE A 421 -12.31 1.57 4.27
CA ILE A 421 -13.65 1.26 3.78
C ILE A 421 -14.46 0.48 4.81
N THR A 422 -15.67 0.96 5.15
CA THR A 422 -16.63 0.33 6.07
C THR A 422 -18.06 0.63 5.64
N SER A 423 -19.04 -0.17 6.08
CA SER A 423 -20.46 0.13 5.88
C SER A 423 -20.87 1.49 6.48
N THR A 424 -21.76 2.18 5.78
CA THR A 424 -22.40 3.46 6.16
C THR A 424 -23.93 3.28 6.31
N ALA A 425 -24.65 4.37 6.59
CA ALA A 425 -26.11 4.36 6.62
C ALA A 425 -26.73 4.15 5.23
N GLU A 426 -26.04 4.57 4.17
CA GLU A 426 -26.53 4.51 2.79
C GLU A 426 -26.05 3.23 2.07
N THR A 427 -24.85 2.75 2.43
CA THR A 427 -24.17 1.68 1.70
C THR A 427 -23.69 0.58 2.64
N ALA A 428 -24.02 -0.67 2.29
CA ALA A 428 -23.45 -1.86 2.90
C ALA A 428 -22.19 -2.28 2.14
N VAL A 429 -21.11 -2.52 2.89
CA VAL A 429 -19.85 -3.05 2.40
C VAL A 429 -19.76 -4.52 2.80
N TYR A 430 -19.43 -5.41 1.85
CA TYR A 430 -19.29 -6.83 2.10
C TYR A 430 -17.86 -7.28 1.79
N GLY A 431 -17.15 -7.77 2.81
CA GLY A 431 -15.80 -8.32 2.68
C GLY A 431 -15.82 -9.84 2.70
N LEU A 432 -14.81 -10.47 2.08
CA LEU A 432 -14.63 -11.91 2.14
C LEU A 432 -14.41 -12.37 3.60
N ALA A 433 -15.18 -13.35 4.05
CA ALA A 433 -14.98 -14.01 5.33
C ALA A 433 -15.51 -15.44 5.30
N THR A 434 -15.06 -16.23 6.27
CA THR A 434 -15.62 -17.56 6.55
C THR A 434 -16.44 -17.49 7.84
N VAL A 435 -17.73 -17.82 7.78
CA VAL A 435 -18.63 -17.84 8.95
C VAL A 435 -19.29 -19.21 9.02
N ASN A 436 -19.10 -19.91 10.14
CA ASN A 436 -19.61 -21.26 10.36
C ASN A 436 -19.22 -22.26 9.25
N GLY A 437 -17.99 -22.14 8.73
CA GLY A 437 -17.46 -23.00 7.67
C GLY A 437 -17.97 -22.66 6.25
N GLN A 438 -18.76 -21.59 6.10
CA GLN A 438 -19.21 -21.10 4.80
C GLN A 438 -18.41 -19.87 4.39
N ASP A 439 -17.83 -19.90 3.20
CA ASP A 439 -17.17 -18.75 2.59
C ASP A 439 -18.16 -17.88 1.84
N GLY A 440 -17.99 -16.57 1.95
CA GLY A 440 -18.83 -15.60 1.29
C GLY A 440 -18.37 -14.18 1.54
N PHE A 441 -19.02 -13.25 0.86
CA PHE A 441 -18.91 -11.84 1.18
C PHE A 441 -19.93 -11.50 2.26
N TYR A 442 -19.46 -11.18 3.45
CA TYR A 442 -20.29 -10.86 4.62
C TYR A 442 -20.28 -9.36 4.89
N LYS A 443 -21.42 -8.82 5.32
CA LYS A 443 -21.57 -7.40 5.61
C LYS A 443 -20.64 -6.98 6.75
N ALA A 444 -19.75 -6.02 6.49
CA ALA A 444 -18.93 -5.38 7.50
C ALA A 444 -19.82 -4.53 8.43
N SER A 445 -19.66 -4.70 9.74
CA SER A 445 -20.33 -3.83 10.73
C SER A 445 -19.80 -2.40 10.64
N LYS A 446 -20.60 -1.42 11.05
CA LYS A 446 -20.19 -0.01 11.06
C LYS A 446 -18.91 0.17 11.89
N GLY A 447 -17.89 0.81 11.30
CA GLY A 447 -16.59 1.04 11.93
C GLY A 447 -15.61 -0.13 11.80
N LYS A 448 -16.05 -1.28 11.26
CA LYS A 448 -15.14 -2.38 10.94
C LYS A 448 -14.67 -2.23 9.50
N THR A 449 -13.42 -1.81 9.34
CA THR A 449 -12.86 -1.57 8.01
C THR A 449 -12.42 -2.86 7.32
N ILE A 450 -12.51 -2.85 5.99
CA ILE A 450 -11.92 -3.88 5.13
C ILE A 450 -10.41 -3.62 5.07
N PRO A 451 -9.54 -4.62 5.34
CA PRO A 451 -8.09 -4.43 5.28
C PRO A 451 -7.62 -3.93 3.93
N VAL A 452 -6.48 -3.24 3.92
CA VAL A 452 -5.85 -2.74 2.71
C VAL A 452 -5.56 -3.88 1.71
N LYS A 453 -5.67 -3.60 0.40
CA LYS A 453 -5.51 -4.55 -0.72
C LYS A 453 -6.51 -5.71 -0.78
N CYS A 454 -7.25 -6.00 0.28
CA CYS A 454 -8.43 -6.86 0.21
C CYS A 454 -9.53 -6.18 -0.62
N ALA A 455 -10.42 -7.00 -1.18
CA ALA A 455 -11.53 -6.52 -1.98
C ALA A 455 -12.87 -6.64 -1.29
N TYR A 456 -13.82 -5.83 -1.73
CA TYR A 456 -15.17 -5.80 -1.18
C TYR A 456 -16.22 -5.53 -2.25
N LEU A 457 -17.47 -5.88 -1.95
CA LEU A 457 -18.65 -5.48 -2.70
C LEU A 457 -19.37 -4.33 -2.00
N GLU A 458 -19.87 -3.39 -2.77
CA GLU A 458 -20.69 -2.27 -2.29
C GLU A 458 -22.13 -2.41 -2.77
N VAL A 459 -23.08 -2.33 -1.84
CA VAL A 459 -24.51 -2.43 -2.15
C VAL A 459 -25.27 -1.35 -1.40
N ALA A 460 -26.07 -0.55 -2.11
CA ALA A 460 -26.96 0.41 -1.45
C ALA A 460 -27.90 -0.31 -0.48
N ASN A 461 -28.06 0.20 0.74
CA ASN A 461 -28.91 -0.41 1.78
C ASN A 461 -30.39 -0.49 1.35
N SER A 462 -30.84 0.38 0.44
CA SER A 462 -32.19 0.35 -0.15
C SER A 462 -32.38 -0.78 -1.17
N ALA A 463 -31.31 -1.41 -1.65
CA ALA A 463 -31.32 -2.30 -2.80
C ALA A 463 -31.17 -3.78 -2.46
N SER A 464 -30.79 -4.16 -1.23
CA SER A 464 -30.63 -5.56 -0.85
C SER A 464 -30.77 -5.81 0.66
N SER A 465 -31.38 -6.94 1.01
CA SER A 465 -31.44 -7.51 2.36
C SER A 465 -30.48 -8.69 2.58
N ALA A 466 -29.61 -8.98 1.60
CA ALA A 466 -28.70 -10.12 1.66
C ALA A 466 -27.77 -10.04 2.88
N LYS A 467 -27.78 -11.07 3.71
CA LYS A 467 -26.88 -11.15 4.88
C LYS A 467 -25.45 -11.52 4.47
N CYS A 468 -25.32 -12.29 3.39
CA CYS A 468 -24.05 -12.67 2.78
C CYS A 468 -24.26 -13.03 1.30
N PHE A 469 -23.21 -12.87 0.50
CA PHE A 469 -23.12 -13.45 -0.85
C PHE A 469 -22.25 -14.71 -0.76
N SER A 470 -22.88 -15.88 -0.72
CA SER A 470 -22.21 -17.17 -0.59
C SER A 470 -21.34 -17.48 -1.81
N LEU A 471 -20.16 -18.06 -1.61
CA LEU A 471 -19.36 -18.62 -2.71
C LEU A 471 -19.88 -20.01 -3.16
N GLY A 472 -20.92 -20.54 -2.51
CA GLY A 472 -21.42 -21.90 -2.71
C GLY A 472 -20.90 -22.87 -1.64
N ASP A 473 -21.37 -24.11 -1.67
CA ASP A 473 -20.74 -25.18 -0.90
C ASP A 473 -19.50 -25.68 -1.65
N HIS A 474 -18.49 -26.14 -0.91
CA HIS A 474 -17.24 -26.65 -1.48
C HIS A 474 -17.43 -27.94 -2.32
N SER A 475 -18.68 -28.38 -2.53
CA SER A 475 -19.05 -29.62 -3.21
C SER A 475 -19.28 -29.46 -4.71
N GLY A 476 -19.29 -28.22 -5.22
CA GLY A 476 -19.65 -27.96 -6.63
C GLY A 476 -21.15 -28.08 -6.90
N SER A 477 -21.99 -28.10 -5.86
CA SER A 477 -23.43 -28.07 -6.02
C SER A 477 -23.87 -26.61 -6.17
N THR A 478 -24.25 -26.23 -7.40
CA THR A 478 -25.15 -25.10 -7.60
C THR A 478 -26.31 -25.24 -6.62
N THR A 479 -26.69 -24.19 -5.90
CA THR A 479 -27.82 -24.18 -4.96
C THR A 479 -29.18 -24.27 -5.68
N GLY A 480 -29.33 -25.23 -6.59
CA GLY A 480 -30.63 -25.76 -6.95
C GLY A 480 -31.11 -26.61 -5.78
N ILE A 481 -32.34 -26.39 -5.34
CA ILE A 481 -33.00 -27.23 -4.34
C ILE A 481 -33.09 -28.65 -4.91
N THR A 482 -32.10 -29.49 -4.63
CA THR A 482 -32.12 -30.91 -4.97
C THR A 482 -32.87 -31.67 -3.89
N SER A 483 -34.19 -31.65 -4.01
CA SER A 483 -35.17 -32.49 -3.33
C SER A 483 -35.39 -32.24 -1.82
N VAL A 484 -36.67 -32.14 -1.44
CA VAL A 484 -37.09 -32.24 -0.04
C VAL A 484 -36.91 -33.70 0.39
N LYS A 485 -36.13 -33.96 1.45
CA LYS A 485 -36.11 -35.26 2.13
C LYS A 485 -37.55 -35.57 2.58
N ASN A 486 -38.20 -36.50 1.88
CA ASN A 486 -39.42 -37.12 2.38
C ASN A 486 -39.02 -38.03 3.55
N GLU A 487 -39.25 -37.59 4.78
CA GLU A 487 -39.35 -38.54 5.87
C GLU A 487 -40.55 -39.45 5.62
N ALA A 488 -40.36 -40.77 5.75
CA ALA A 488 -41.40 -41.75 5.57
C ALA A 488 -42.44 -41.64 6.70
N ALA A 489 -43.46 -40.80 6.53
CA ALA A 489 -44.61 -40.77 7.42
C ALA A 489 -45.43 -42.07 7.27
N GLY A 490 -45.59 -42.79 8.39
CA GLY A 490 -46.21 -44.11 8.44
C GLY A 490 -47.63 -44.21 7.84
N ASN A 491 -48.07 -45.44 7.56
CA ASN A 491 -49.31 -45.76 6.81
C ASN A 491 -50.63 -45.15 7.32
N ASN A 492 -50.64 -44.56 8.53
CA ASN A 492 -51.82 -43.97 9.19
C ASN A 492 -51.94 -42.45 9.07
N ALA A 493 -51.25 -41.81 8.12
CA ALA A 493 -51.39 -40.37 7.92
C ALA A 493 -52.84 -39.93 7.62
N PRO A 494 -53.30 -38.79 8.18
CA PRO A 494 -54.62 -38.22 7.92
C PRO A 494 -54.81 -37.89 6.43
N MET A 495 -56.06 -37.97 5.97
CA MET A 495 -56.44 -37.66 4.58
C MET A 495 -57.29 -36.40 4.55
N TYR A 496 -57.04 -35.53 3.57
CA TYR A 496 -57.79 -34.29 3.39
C TYR A 496 -58.38 -34.22 1.99
N ASN A 497 -59.60 -33.72 1.82
CA ASN A 497 -60.12 -33.41 0.48
C ASN A 497 -59.47 -32.14 -0.08
N LEU A 498 -59.77 -31.79 -1.34
CA LEU A 498 -59.19 -30.60 -1.98
C LEU A 498 -59.61 -29.25 -1.35
N ALA A 499 -60.64 -29.24 -0.51
CA ALA A 499 -61.03 -28.08 0.29
C ALA A 499 -60.32 -28.02 1.66
N GLY A 500 -59.39 -28.94 1.94
CA GLY A 500 -58.61 -28.98 3.18
C GLY A 500 -59.36 -29.60 4.37
N GLN A 501 -60.51 -30.24 4.15
CA GLN A 501 -61.27 -30.91 5.22
C GLN A 501 -60.73 -32.32 5.45
N LEU A 502 -60.60 -32.73 6.72
CA LEU A 502 -60.22 -34.09 7.08
C LEU A 502 -61.30 -35.07 6.63
N VAL A 503 -60.90 -36.17 5.98
CA VAL A 503 -61.79 -37.22 5.47
C VAL A 503 -61.34 -38.61 5.91
N ASP A 504 -62.28 -39.53 6.03
CA ASP A 504 -62.03 -40.92 6.40
C ASP A 504 -61.68 -41.81 5.18
N LYS A 505 -61.42 -43.10 5.44
CA LYS A 505 -61.08 -44.09 4.39
C LYS A 505 -62.22 -44.42 3.44
N GLY A 506 -63.47 -44.08 3.77
CA GLY A 506 -64.65 -44.32 2.93
C GLY A 506 -64.93 -43.20 1.94
N TYR A 507 -64.19 -42.09 2.01
CA TYR A 507 -64.35 -40.97 1.08
C TYR A 507 -64.04 -41.38 -0.37
N LYS A 508 -64.93 -40.99 -1.30
CA LYS A 508 -64.75 -41.21 -2.73
C LYS A 508 -64.36 -39.91 -3.41
N GLY A 509 -63.18 -39.88 -4.02
CA GLY A 509 -62.64 -38.69 -4.67
C GLY A 509 -61.15 -38.51 -4.45
N ILE A 510 -60.64 -37.34 -4.86
CA ILE A 510 -59.23 -36.98 -4.71
C ILE A 510 -58.98 -36.51 -3.27
N VAL A 511 -58.03 -37.15 -2.61
CA VAL A 511 -57.55 -36.78 -1.27
C VAL A 511 -56.05 -36.47 -1.30
N ILE A 512 -55.60 -35.64 -0.37
CA ILE A 512 -54.20 -35.39 -0.08
C ILE A 512 -53.82 -36.21 1.15
N LYS A 513 -52.86 -37.12 0.99
CA LYS A 513 -52.27 -37.94 2.06
C LYS A 513 -50.76 -37.93 1.91
N ASN A 514 -50.00 -37.64 2.97
CA ASN A 514 -48.53 -37.51 2.92
C ASN A 514 -48.05 -36.56 1.81
N GLY A 515 -48.74 -35.42 1.62
CA GLY A 515 -48.41 -34.44 0.59
C GLY A 515 -48.66 -34.90 -0.86
N LYS A 516 -49.24 -36.09 -1.08
CA LYS A 516 -49.55 -36.63 -2.41
C LYS A 516 -51.06 -36.67 -2.64
N LYS A 517 -51.48 -36.36 -3.87
CA LYS A 517 -52.85 -36.57 -4.33
C LYS A 517 -53.07 -38.06 -4.61
N ILE A 518 -54.10 -38.65 -4.01
CA ILE A 518 -54.51 -40.04 -4.17
C ILE A 518 -55.99 -40.05 -4.54
N VAL A 519 -56.40 -40.94 -5.43
CA VAL A 519 -57.82 -41.15 -5.76
C VAL A 519 -58.33 -42.34 -4.97
N LEU A 520 -59.31 -42.12 -4.10
CA LEU A 520 -60.06 -43.18 -3.43
C LEU A 520 -61.34 -43.46 -4.23
N LYS A 521 -61.58 -44.73 -4.57
CA LYS A 521 -62.67 -45.19 -5.44
C LYS A 521 -63.81 -45.82 -4.63
#